data_AF-A0AAU6LHI3-F1
#
_entry.id   AF-A0AAU6LHI3-F1
#
_cell.length_a   1.000
_cell.length_b   1.000
_cell.length_c   1.000
_cell.angle_alpha   90.00
_cell.angle_beta   90.00
_cell.angle_gamma   90.00
#
_symmetry.space_group_name_H-M   'P 1'
#
loop_
_entity.id
_entity.type
_entity.pdbx_description
1 polymer ?
#
loop_
_entity_poly.entity_id
_entity_poly.type
_entity_poly.pdbx_seq_one_letter_code
_entity_poly.pdbx_strand_id
1 'polypeptide(L)'
;MTVDQYSRWKKLAIRRPEDVPPATPLSWKVERRDQHAGGKTADDALAVLALQESIRRTALSGRGVWLRDLMERGGCWDEAAAALGVEVDEARELLRVWARGQHDLYRSDIQDGRPRPLGLDSEQHAAVRGLCALLDSERVKTDEAALAGQQETGAQR
;
A
#
# COMPACT_ATOMS: atom_id res chain seq x y z
N MET A 1 0.10 3.30 19.49
CA MET A 1 -0.51 2.02 19.88
C MET A 1 -0.76 2.04 21.36
N THR A 2 -1.98 1.75 21.80
CA THR A 2 -2.27 1.58 23.23
C THR A 2 -1.78 0.21 23.69
N VAL A 3 -1.39 0.10 24.97
CA VAL A 3 -0.92 -1.16 25.59
C VAL A 3 -1.97 -2.29 25.48
N ASP A 4 -3.24 -1.90 25.37
CA ASP A 4 -4.38 -2.79 25.28
C ASP A 4 -4.50 -3.49 23.90
N GLN A 5 -4.20 -2.78 22.80
CA GLN A 5 -4.15 -3.37 21.45
C GLN A 5 -3.04 -4.41 21.32
N TYR A 6 -1.85 -4.11 21.86
CA TYR A 6 -0.71 -5.02 21.83
C TYR A 6 -0.99 -6.33 22.60
N SER A 7 -1.68 -6.22 23.74
CA SER A 7 -2.06 -7.37 24.57
C SER A 7 -3.12 -8.25 23.90
N ARG A 8 -4.05 -7.66 23.14
CA ARG A 8 -5.04 -8.39 22.34
C ARG A 8 -4.38 -9.17 21.20
N TRP A 9 -3.36 -8.60 20.56
CA TRP A 9 -2.63 -9.27 19.47
C TRP A 9 -1.79 -10.46 19.92
N LYS A 10 -1.26 -10.45 21.15
CA LYS A 10 -0.52 -11.60 21.71
C LYS A 10 -1.36 -12.87 21.89
N LYS A 11 -2.69 -12.75 21.94
CA LYS A 11 -3.62 -13.87 22.19
C LYS A 11 -4.21 -14.48 20.90
N LEU A 12 -3.91 -13.92 19.72
CA LEU A 12 -4.44 -14.43 18.46
C LEU A 12 -3.75 -15.76 18.07
N ALA A 13 -4.57 -16.77 17.78
CA ALA A 13 -4.11 -17.96 17.08
C ALA A 13 -3.99 -17.64 15.59
N ILE A 14 -2.77 -17.59 15.08
CA ILE A 14 -2.50 -17.26 13.69
C ILE A 14 -2.41 -18.57 12.91
N ARG A 15 -3.41 -18.87 12.09
CA ARG A 15 -3.43 -20.06 11.25
C ARG A 15 -3.49 -19.72 9.76
N ARG A 16 -3.83 -18.48 9.43
CA ARG A 16 -3.96 -17.96 8.08
C ARG A 16 -3.41 -16.53 8.00
N PRO A 17 -2.96 -16.06 6.82
CA PRO A 17 -2.44 -14.70 6.66
C PRO A 17 -3.42 -13.61 7.09
N GLU A 18 -4.72 -13.86 6.93
CA GLU A 18 -5.81 -12.94 7.26
C GLU A 18 -6.01 -12.78 8.79
N ASP A 19 -5.48 -13.70 9.60
CA ASP A 19 -5.51 -13.61 11.06
C ASP A 19 -4.55 -12.52 11.59
N VAL A 20 -3.66 -12.00 10.72
CA VAL A 20 -2.73 -10.91 11.03
C VAL A 20 -3.33 -9.58 10.59
N PRO A 21 -3.66 -8.67 11.52
CA PRO A 21 -4.23 -7.38 11.16
C PRO A 21 -3.35 -6.58 10.17
N PRO A 22 -3.94 -5.88 9.18
CA PRO A 22 -3.17 -5.14 8.17
C PRO A 22 -2.23 -4.06 8.74
N ALA A 23 -2.63 -3.42 9.85
CA ALA A 23 -1.86 -2.37 10.53
C ALA A 23 -0.82 -2.91 11.53
N THR A 24 -0.63 -4.23 11.63
CA THR A 24 0.36 -4.82 12.53
C THR A 24 1.77 -4.44 12.08
N PRO A 25 2.62 -3.88 12.96
CA PRO A 25 3.98 -3.49 12.61
C PRO A 25 4.81 -4.66 12.07
N LEU A 26 5.65 -4.39 11.06
CA LEU A 26 6.54 -5.41 10.48
C LEU A 26 7.46 -6.05 11.52
N SER A 27 7.98 -5.25 12.46
CA SER A 27 8.81 -5.73 13.58
C SER A 27 8.08 -6.77 14.42
N TRP A 28 6.80 -6.57 14.71
CA TRP A 28 5.98 -7.55 15.44
C TRP A 28 5.77 -8.82 14.63
N LYS A 29 5.50 -8.71 13.32
CA LYS A 29 5.31 -9.89 12.45
C LYS A 29 6.57 -10.76 12.40
N VAL A 30 7.75 -10.14 12.37
CA VAL A 30 9.04 -10.83 12.42
C VAL A 30 9.27 -11.48 13.79
N GLU A 31 9.09 -10.73 14.88
CA GLU A 31 9.24 -11.25 16.24
C GLU A 31 8.32 -12.46 16.48
N ARG A 32 7.05 -12.37 16.04
CA ARG A 32 6.06 -13.45 16.19
C ARG A 32 6.40 -14.67 15.34
N ARG A 33 6.93 -14.48 14.13
CA ARG A 33 7.37 -15.58 13.26
C ARG A 33 8.51 -16.35 13.92
N ASP A 34 9.47 -15.63 14.48
CA ASP A 34 10.64 -16.25 15.12
C ASP A 34 10.26 -17.04 16.38
N GLN A 35 9.23 -16.60 17.11
CA GLN A 35 8.65 -17.36 18.22
C GLN A 35 8.07 -18.72 17.77
N HIS A 36 7.42 -18.80 16.60
CA HIS A 36 6.86 -20.04 16.07
C HIS A 36 7.87 -20.90 15.30
N ALA A 37 8.94 -20.30 14.76
CA ALA A 37 9.94 -21.01 13.96
C ALA A 37 10.69 -22.12 14.74
N GLY A 38 10.77 -22.01 16.08
CA GLY A 38 11.31 -23.04 16.96
C GLY A 38 10.29 -24.12 17.39
N GLY A 39 9.02 -23.97 16.99
CA GLY A 39 7.94 -24.87 17.34
C GLY A 39 7.99 -26.21 16.61
N LYS A 40 7.37 -27.23 17.20
CA LYS A 40 7.35 -28.61 16.65
C LYS A 40 5.95 -29.08 16.26
N THR A 41 4.97 -28.18 16.26
CA THR A 41 3.57 -28.52 15.98
C THR A 41 3.15 -28.05 14.59
N ALA A 42 2.08 -28.65 14.06
CA ALA A 42 1.47 -28.19 12.82
C ALA A 42 0.93 -26.75 12.93
N ASP A 43 0.46 -26.36 14.12
CA ASP A 43 -0.01 -25.00 14.39
C ASP A 43 1.14 -23.98 14.29
N ASP A 44 2.35 -24.34 14.75
CA ASP A 44 3.53 -23.49 14.61
C ASP A 44 3.93 -23.31 13.13
N ALA A 45 3.90 -24.39 12.35
CA ALA A 45 4.20 -24.33 10.92
C ALA A 45 3.18 -23.45 10.16
N LEU A 46 1.88 -23.57 10.48
CA LEU A 46 0.84 -22.72 9.90
C LEU A 46 1.01 -21.25 10.29
N ALA A 47 1.37 -20.97 11.54
CA ALA A 47 1.65 -19.61 11.99
C ALA A 47 2.84 -18.98 11.25
N VAL A 48 3.92 -19.74 11.03
CA VAL A 48 5.09 -19.27 10.24
C VAL A 48 4.68 -18.94 8.80
N LEU A 49 3.98 -19.84 8.11
CA LEU A 49 3.54 -19.61 6.73
C LEU A 49 2.59 -18.41 6.63
N ALA A 50 1.63 -18.29 7.54
CA ALA A 50 0.70 -17.17 7.62
C ALA A 50 1.42 -15.83 7.84
N LEU A 51 2.41 -15.78 8.73
CA LEU A 51 3.18 -14.57 9.02
C LEU A 51 4.11 -14.21 7.85
N GLN A 52 4.78 -15.18 7.24
CA GLN A 52 5.59 -14.95 6.04
C GLN A 52 4.76 -14.41 4.89
N GLU A 53 3.58 -14.96 4.65
CA GLU A 53 2.67 -14.46 3.62
C GLU A 53 2.13 -13.07 3.98
N SER A 54 1.82 -12.79 5.26
CA SER A 54 1.44 -11.44 5.70
C SER A 54 2.57 -10.43 5.51
N ILE A 55 3.82 -10.81 5.78
CA ILE A 55 5.02 -9.99 5.54
C ILE A 55 5.21 -9.74 4.04
N ARG A 56 5.11 -10.79 3.22
CA ARG A 56 5.20 -10.69 1.75
C ARG A 56 4.12 -9.75 1.22
N ARG A 57 2.88 -9.91 1.67
CA ARG A 57 1.77 -9.00 1.34
C ARG A 57 2.08 -7.57 1.75
N THR A 58 2.61 -7.32 2.95
CA THR A 58 3.01 -5.97 3.38
C THR A 58 4.10 -5.37 2.47
N ALA A 59 5.12 -6.14 2.11
CA ALA A 59 6.18 -5.68 1.21
C ALA A 59 5.64 -5.38 -0.20
N LEU A 60 4.71 -6.20 -0.70
CA LEU A 60 4.04 -5.98 -1.98
C LEU A 60 3.04 -4.83 -1.93
N SER A 61 2.33 -4.62 -0.81
CA SER A 61 1.41 -3.50 -0.61
C SER A 61 2.12 -2.15 -0.70
N GLY A 62 3.42 -2.07 -0.41
CA GLY A 62 4.21 -0.84 -0.61
C GLY A 62 4.41 -0.47 -2.08
N ARG A 63 4.32 -1.43 -3.02
CA ARG A 63 4.58 -1.20 -4.45
C ARG A 63 3.54 -0.30 -5.10
N GLY A 64 2.29 -0.31 -4.62
CA GLY A 64 1.25 0.58 -5.14
C GLY A 64 1.54 2.07 -4.91
N VAL A 65 2.21 2.42 -3.82
CA VAL A 65 2.63 3.82 -3.56
C VAL A 65 3.67 4.26 -4.59
N TRP A 66 4.64 3.41 -4.90
CA TRP A 66 5.69 3.73 -5.88
C TRP A 66 5.15 3.78 -7.30
N LEU A 67 4.22 2.88 -7.65
CA LEU A 67 3.52 2.92 -8.92
C LEU A 67 2.72 4.22 -9.06
N ARG A 68 1.98 4.62 -8.03
CA ARG A 68 1.27 5.90 -8.03
C ARG A 68 2.23 7.08 -8.27
N ASP A 69 3.31 7.18 -7.50
CA ASP A 69 4.29 8.27 -7.62
C ASP A 69 4.95 8.30 -9.01
N LEU A 70 5.31 7.13 -9.56
CA LEU A 70 5.84 7.02 -10.92
C LEU A 70 4.86 7.56 -11.97
N MET A 71 3.59 7.13 -11.92
CA MET A 71 2.58 7.54 -12.90
C MET A 71 2.25 9.04 -12.76
N GLU A 72 2.16 9.56 -11.54
CA GLU A 72 1.93 10.99 -11.27
C GLU A 72 3.11 11.87 -11.75
N ARG A 73 4.33 11.32 -11.82
CA ARG A 73 5.52 11.99 -12.37
C ARG A 73 5.68 11.84 -13.88
N GLY A 74 4.69 11.28 -14.58
CA GLY A 74 4.69 11.13 -16.04
C GLY A 74 5.31 9.82 -16.54
N GLY A 75 5.56 8.85 -15.66
CA GLY A 75 5.88 7.48 -16.09
C GLY A 75 4.70 6.80 -16.79
N CYS A 76 4.97 5.77 -17.57
CA CYS A 76 3.94 4.92 -18.17
C CYS A 76 3.95 3.49 -17.61
N TRP A 77 2.95 2.69 -17.97
CA TRP A 77 2.80 1.33 -17.48
C TRP A 77 3.88 0.37 -18.02
N ASP A 78 4.35 0.58 -19.25
CA ASP A 78 5.48 -0.20 -19.81
C ASP A 78 6.76 -0.02 -18.96
N GLU A 79 7.08 1.23 -18.59
CA GLU A 79 8.23 1.55 -17.74
C GLU A 79 8.08 0.95 -16.35
N ALA A 80 6.88 1.04 -15.77
CA ALA A 80 6.56 0.47 -14.47
C ALA A 80 6.73 -1.06 -14.45
N ALA A 81 6.19 -1.74 -15.46
CA ALA A 81 6.26 -3.19 -15.61
C ALA A 81 7.72 -3.66 -15.79
N ALA A 82 8.47 -3.00 -16.68
CA ALA A 82 9.88 -3.28 -16.90
C ALA A 82 10.72 -3.07 -15.63
N ALA A 83 10.48 -1.99 -14.88
CA ALA A 83 11.20 -1.69 -13.63
C ALA A 83 10.90 -2.71 -12.53
N LEU A 84 9.68 -3.24 -12.49
CA LEU A 84 9.25 -4.25 -11.52
C LEU A 84 9.56 -5.69 -11.95
N GLY A 85 9.92 -5.91 -13.22
CA GLY A 85 10.13 -7.24 -13.81
C GLY A 85 8.85 -8.08 -13.84
N VAL A 86 7.71 -7.46 -14.09
CA VAL A 86 6.38 -8.09 -14.14
C VAL A 86 5.65 -7.69 -15.42
N GLU A 87 4.53 -8.36 -15.71
CA GLU A 87 3.65 -7.95 -16.81
C GLU A 87 2.89 -6.65 -16.47
N VAL A 88 2.51 -5.89 -17.50
CA VAL A 88 1.81 -4.61 -17.34
C VAL A 88 0.51 -4.74 -16.53
N ASP A 89 -0.28 -5.79 -16.79
CA ASP A 89 -1.52 -6.00 -16.05
C ASP A 89 -1.29 -6.40 -14.58
N GLU A 90 -0.16 -7.06 -14.28
CA GLU A 90 0.25 -7.33 -12.90
C GLU A 90 0.62 -6.03 -12.18
N ALA A 91 1.36 -5.13 -12.84
CA ALA A 91 1.65 -3.80 -12.30
C ALA A 91 0.37 -3.00 -12.04
N ARG A 92 -0.60 -3.01 -12.97
CA ARG A 92 -1.93 -2.37 -12.75
C ARG A 92 -2.65 -2.96 -11.56
N GLU A 93 -2.64 -4.28 -11.42
CA GLU A 93 -3.31 -4.95 -10.31
C GLU A 93 -2.68 -4.60 -8.96
N LEU A 94 -1.36 -4.49 -8.89
CA LEU A 94 -0.67 -3.99 -7.70
C LEU A 94 -1.16 -2.61 -7.27
N LEU A 95 -1.33 -1.68 -8.22
CA LEU A 95 -1.87 -0.35 -7.92
C LEU A 95 -3.34 -0.40 -7.50
N ARG A 96 -4.19 -1.20 -8.17
CA ARG A 96 -5.62 -1.35 -7.84
C ARG A 96 -5.83 -1.92 -6.43
N VAL A 97 -5.09 -2.97 -6.08
CA VAL A 97 -5.19 -3.62 -4.76
C VAL A 97 -4.77 -2.64 -3.66
N TRP A 98 -3.69 -1.90 -3.87
CA TRP A 98 -3.25 -0.88 -2.93
C TRP A 98 -4.28 0.24 -2.78
N ALA A 99 -4.79 0.79 -3.89
CA ALA A 99 -5.76 1.87 -3.89
C ALA A 99 -7.05 1.48 -3.15
N ARG A 100 -7.56 0.26 -3.38
CA ARG A 100 -8.70 -0.29 -2.65
C ARG A 100 -8.41 -0.37 -1.15
N GLY A 101 -7.25 -0.93 -0.77
CA GLY A 101 -6.86 -1.05 0.63
C GLY A 101 -6.76 0.29 1.36
N GLN A 102 -6.27 1.33 0.69
CA GLN A 102 -6.23 2.69 1.26
C GLN A 102 -7.63 3.30 1.40
N HIS A 103 -8.53 3.05 0.45
CA HIS A 103 -9.89 3.56 0.53
C HIS A 103 -10.72 2.83 1.59
N ASP A 104 -10.53 1.52 1.75
CA ASP A 104 -11.14 0.74 2.83
C ASP A 104 -10.68 1.22 4.21
N LEU A 105 -9.39 1.57 4.35
CA LEU A 105 -8.83 2.18 5.56
C LEU A 105 -9.50 3.52 5.88
N TYR A 106 -9.60 4.40 4.88
CA TYR A 106 -10.27 5.71 5.03
C TYR A 106 -11.71 5.56 5.48
N ARG A 107 -12.46 4.64 4.84
CA ARG A 107 -13.85 4.36 5.21
C ARG A 107 -13.98 3.82 6.63
N SER A 108 -13.08 2.94 7.05
CA SER A 108 -13.06 2.40 8.42
C SER A 108 -12.80 3.51 9.44
N ASP A 109 -11.82 4.39 9.20
CA ASP A 109 -11.50 5.48 10.12
C ASP A 109 -12.62 6.52 10.23
N ILE A 110 -13.35 6.78 9.12
CA ILE A 110 -14.56 7.61 9.12
C ILE A 110 -15.67 6.96 9.96
N GLN A 111 -15.90 5.66 9.78
CA GLN A 111 -16.89 4.91 10.56
C GLN A 111 -16.56 4.92 12.06
N ASP A 112 -15.27 4.85 12.40
CA ASP A 112 -14.77 4.91 13.77
C ASP A 112 -14.74 6.36 14.35
N GLY A 113 -15.17 7.36 13.58
CA GLY A 113 -15.25 8.76 14.02
C GLY A 113 -13.88 9.43 14.24
N ARG A 114 -12.82 8.96 13.56
CA ARG A 114 -11.48 9.49 13.76
C ARG A 114 -11.33 10.90 13.16
N PRO A 115 -10.68 11.84 13.87
CA PRO A 115 -10.57 13.23 13.42
C PRO A 115 -9.63 13.43 12.22
N ARG A 116 -8.77 12.44 11.93
CA ARG A 116 -7.86 12.44 10.77
C ARG A 116 -7.82 11.03 10.18
N PRO A 117 -8.79 10.70 9.31
CA PRO A 117 -8.83 9.40 8.66
C PRO A 117 -7.56 9.18 7.83
N LEU A 118 -7.00 7.97 7.94
CA LEU A 118 -5.85 7.55 7.15
C LEU A 118 -6.30 6.95 5.82
N GLY A 119 -5.43 6.96 4.82
CA GLY A 119 -5.69 6.37 3.51
C GLY A 119 -6.18 7.36 2.47
N LEU A 120 -6.82 6.86 1.42
CA LEU A 120 -7.31 7.66 0.30
C LEU A 120 -8.80 7.96 0.50
N ASP A 121 -9.15 9.24 0.47
CA ASP A 121 -10.55 9.64 0.37
C ASP A 121 -11.16 9.21 -0.98
N SER A 122 -12.45 9.48 -1.18
CA SER A 122 -13.17 9.08 -2.39
C SER A 122 -12.61 9.71 -3.67
N GLU A 123 -12.17 10.97 -3.61
CA GLU A 123 -11.63 11.69 -4.76
C GLU A 123 -10.24 11.18 -5.12
N GLN A 124 -9.38 11.03 -4.12
CA GLN A 124 -8.04 10.47 -4.27
C GLN A 124 -8.07 9.02 -4.77
N HIS A 125 -9.00 8.20 -4.26
CA HIS A 125 -9.21 6.84 -4.76
C HIS A 125 -9.65 6.85 -6.23
N ALA A 126 -10.59 7.73 -6.61
CA ALA A 126 -11.03 7.88 -8.00
C ALA A 126 -9.88 8.33 -8.92
N ALA A 127 -9.02 9.25 -8.48
CA ALA A 127 -7.84 9.70 -9.22
C ALA A 127 -6.87 8.54 -9.50
N VAL A 128 -6.55 7.73 -8.49
CA VAL A 128 -5.67 6.55 -8.65
C VAL A 128 -6.31 5.50 -9.56
N ARG A 129 -7.64 5.34 -9.50
CA ARG A 129 -8.38 4.48 -10.45
C ARG A 129 -8.30 5.00 -11.88
N GLY A 130 -8.23 6.31 -12.07
CA GLY A 130 -7.97 6.94 -13.37
C GLY A 130 -6.60 6.55 -13.95
N LEU A 131 -5.55 6.50 -13.12
CA LEU A 131 -4.22 6.04 -13.55
C LEU A 131 -4.24 4.60 -14.07
N CYS A 132 -5.06 3.74 -13.44
CA CYS A 132 -5.22 2.34 -13.84
C CYS A 132 -5.95 2.17 -15.20
N ALA A 133 -6.56 3.24 -15.73
CA ALA A 133 -7.27 3.24 -17.00
C ALA A 133 -6.42 3.75 -18.17
N LEU A 134 -5.22 4.29 -17.91
CA LEU A 134 -4.28 4.71 -18.95
C LEU A 134 -3.81 3.52 -19.79
N LEU A 135 -3.63 3.74 -21.09
CA LEU A 135 -3.00 2.77 -21.99
C LEU A 135 -1.54 2.52 -21.58
N ASP A 136 -0.94 1.43 -22.09
CA ASP A 136 0.37 0.94 -21.64
C ASP A 136 1.49 2.00 -21.76
N SER A 137 1.47 2.76 -22.87
CA SER A 137 2.41 3.83 -23.18
C SER A 137 1.89 5.24 -22.88
N GLU A 138 0.66 5.37 -22.39
CA GLU A 138 0.04 6.66 -22.10
C GLU A 138 0.61 7.26 -20.80
N ARG A 139 0.78 8.58 -20.79
CA ARG A 139 1.38 9.33 -19.68
C ARG A 139 0.41 10.39 -19.19
N VAL A 140 0.40 10.63 -17.88
CA VAL A 140 -0.30 11.78 -17.30
C VAL A 140 0.34 13.05 -17.87
N LYS A 141 -0.48 13.96 -18.41
CA LYS A 141 0.00 15.27 -18.83
C LYS A 141 0.37 16.05 -17.58
N THR A 142 1.67 16.21 -17.34
CA THR A 142 2.17 17.14 -16.33
C THR A 142 1.93 18.56 -16.85
N ASP A 143 1.21 19.39 -16.08
CA ASP A 143 1.07 20.82 -16.37
C ASP A 143 2.42 21.53 -16.08
N GLU A 144 3.44 21.28 -16.91
CA GLU A 144 4.71 22.04 -16.86
C GLU A 144 4.51 23.53 -17.15
N ALA A 145 3.38 23.90 -17.78
CA ALA A 145 3.01 25.29 -18.04
C ALA A 145 2.72 26.12 -16.77
N ALA A 146 2.31 25.49 -15.65
CA ALA A 146 2.01 26.21 -14.40
C ALA A 146 3.28 26.60 -13.63
N LEU A 147 4.38 25.87 -13.79
CA LEU A 147 5.67 26.14 -13.14
C LEU A 147 6.50 27.21 -13.87
N ALA A 148 6.35 27.33 -15.19
CA ALA A 148 7.02 28.37 -15.97
C ALA A 148 6.44 29.78 -15.74
N GLY A 149 5.13 29.91 -15.47
CA GLY A 149 4.46 31.21 -15.30
C GLY A 149 4.73 31.93 -13.96
N GLN A 150 5.33 31.26 -12.97
CA GLN A 150 5.64 31.86 -11.66
C GLN A 150 7.07 32.44 -11.55
N GLN A 151 7.96 32.17 -12.51
CA GLN A 151 9.33 32.73 -12.49
C GLN A 151 9.45 34.10 -13.15
N GLU A 152 8.52 34.51 -14.02
CA GLU A 152 8.62 35.78 -14.75
C GLU A 152 7.97 36.99 -14.05
N THR A 153 7.13 36.79 -13.03
CA THR A 153 6.44 37.89 -12.32
C THR A 153 7.23 38.47 -11.13
N GLY A 154 8.40 37.93 -10.81
CA GLY A 154 9.22 38.35 -9.67
C GLY A 154 10.34 39.35 -9.97
N ALA A 155 10.59 39.72 -11.24
CA ALA A 155 11.80 40.45 -11.65
C ALA A 155 11.54 41.88 -12.18
N GLN A 156 10.58 42.62 -11.62
CA GLN A 156 10.48 44.07 -11.80
C GLN A 156 9.92 44.76 -10.56
N ARG A 157 10.76 45.12 -9.60
CA ARG A 157 10.64 46.32 -8.74
C ARG A 157 12.01 46.76 -8.25
#